data_AF-A0ABD1XGI4-F1
#
_entry.id   AF-A0ABD1XGI4-F1
#
_cell.length_a   1.000
_cell.length_b   1.000
_cell.length_c   1.000
_cell.angle_alpha   90.00
_cell.angle_beta   90.00
_cell.angle_gamma   90.00
#
_symmetry.space_group_name_H-M   'P 1'
#
loop_
_entity.id
_entity.type
_entity.pdbx_description
1 polymer ?
#
loop_
_entity_poly.entity_id
_entity_poly.type
_entity_poly.pdbx_seq_one_letter_code
_entity_poly.pdbx_strand_id
1 'polypeptide(L)'
;MGSERGIDAENTRSKPSNHDGTDLQWAAQTITNHAVQCAKCGKYRYIPDKTHYEVIRENIHQLPWVCTSALPWNPLASCDIPDEIAENPKFLLAVDRPGIPATPPGWERSIHVRAGPNPPWSSCNVYFFAPAGQLPKTDRRMRTFKDISM
;
A
#
# COMPACT_ATOMS: atom_id res chain seq x y z
N MET A 1 -67.16 -1.97 -7.85
CA MET A 1 -66.62 -1.46 -9.12
C MET A 1 -65.94 -0.12 -8.81
N GLY A 2 -64.65 0.03 -9.15
CA GLY A 2 -63.80 1.23 -8.97
C GLY A 2 -63.25 1.40 -7.54
N SER A 3 -61.94 1.34 -7.20
CA SER A 3 -60.75 2.08 -7.71
C SER A 3 -60.83 3.58 -7.31
N GLU A 4 -59.88 4.31 -6.71
CA GLU A 4 -58.43 4.24 -6.43
C GLU A 4 -58.11 5.16 -5.21
N ARG A 5 -57.26 4.76 -4.25
CA ARG A 5 -55.89 5.26 -3.93
C ARG A 5 -55.41 6.63 -4.49
N GLY A 6 -54.79 7.40 -3.59
CA GLY A 6 -53.79 8.46 -3.85
C GLY A 6 -54.39 9.87 -3.75
N ILE A 7 -53.75 10.92 -3.25
CA ILE A 7 -52.31 11.22 -3.14
C ILE A 7 -52.20 12.41 -2.16
N ASP A 8 -51.51 12.26 -1.02
CA ASP A 8 -51.17 13.39 -0.15
C ASP A 8 -49.94 14.11 -0.72
N ALA A 9 -50.02 15.44 -0.67
CA ALA A 9 -49.11 16.37 -1.33
C ALA A 9 -47.64 16.18 -0.94
N GLU A 10 -46.82 16.13 -1.98
CA GLU A 10 -45.36 16.04 -1.96
C GLU A 10 -44.72 17.20 -1.18
N ASN A 11 -44.18 16.88 0.00
CA ASN A 11 -43.23 17.72 0.72
C ASN A 11 -41.91 17.77 -0.08
N THR A 12 -41.79 18.74 -0.98
CA THR A 12 -40.57 19.03 -1.74
C THR A 12 -39.53 19.65 -0.82
N ARG A 13 -38.86 18.80 -0.05
CA ARG A 13 -37.59 19.15 0.62
C ARG A 13 -36.52 19.26 -0.46
N SER A 14 -36.29 20.49 -0.91
CA SER A 14 -35.19 20.87 -1.79
C SER A 14 -33.89 20.22 -1.30
N LYS A 15 -33.31 19.31 -2.10
CA LYS A 15 -31.97 18.78 -1.84
C LYS A 15 -30.99 19.96 -1.88
N PRO A 16 -30.17 20.19 -0.84
CA PRO A 16 -29.12 21.18 -0.94
C PRO A 16 -28.12 20.73 -2.01
N SER A 17 -27.69 21.71 -2.80
CA SER A 17 -26.72 21.59 -3.88
C SER A 17 -25.39 21.02 -3.38
N ASN A 18 -24.91 19.97 -4.06
CA ASN A 18 -23.56 19.46 -3.90
C ASN A 18 -22.57 20.47 -4.48
N HIS A 19 -22.00 21.31 -3.62
CA HIS A 19 -20.75 22.00 -3.91
C HIS A 19 -19.68 21.61 -2.89
N ASP A 20 -18.71 20.89 -3.44
CA ASP A 20 -17.27 20.99 -3.21
C ASP A 20 -16.70 20.55 -1.85
N GLY A 21 -16.16 19.33 -1.88
CA GLY A 21 -15.45 18.69 -0.77
C GLY A 21 -15.07 17.29 -1.21
N THR A 22 -14.01 17.16 -2.01
CA THR A 22 -13.39 15.86 -2.30
C THR A 22 -12.74 15.34 -1.02
N ASP A 23 -13.57 14.75 -0.17
CA ASP A 23 -13.20 13.78 0.85
C ASP A 23 -12.32 12.73 0.14
N LEU A 24 -11.03 12.68 0.46
CA LEU A 24 -10.06 11.80 -0.20
C LEU A 24 -10.41 10.34 0.11
N GLN A 25 -11.36 9.78 -0.64
CA GLN A 25 -11.70 8.39 -0.58
C GLN A 25 -10.62 7.60 -1.29
N TRP A 26 -9.90 6.78 -0.52
CA TRP A 26 -8.88 5.91 -1.06
C TRP A 26 -9.51 4.57 -1.46
N ALA A 27 -9.20 4.13 -2.67
CA ALA A 27 -9.68 2.85 -3.18
C ALA A 27 -8.89 1.67 -2.59
N ALA A 28 -9.57 0.54 -2.45
CA ALA A 28 -8.91 -0.72 -2.13
C ALA A 28 -7.93 -1.12 -3.22
N GLN A 29 -6.70 -1.35 -2.79
CA GLN A 29 -5.62 -1.74 -3.67
C GLN A 29 -4.61 -2.62 -2.93
N THR A 30 -3.88 -3.41 -3.70
CA THR A 30 -2.72 -4.14 -3.20
C THR A 30 -1.48 -3.37 -3.63
N ILE A 31 -0.53 -3.19 -2.71
CA ILE A 31 0.74 -2.53 -3.04
C ILE A 31 1.57 -3.47 -3.92
N THR A 32 1.89 -3.02 -5.13
CA THR A 32 2.72 -3.76 -6.09
C THR A 32 4.09 -3.13 -6.30
N ASN A 33 4.22 -1.84 -6.02
CA ASN A 33 5.45 -1.09 -6.22
C ASN A 33 6.02 -0.64 -4.89
N HIS A 34 7.33 -0.74 -4.76
CA HIS A 34 8.04 -0.46 -3.52
C HIS A 34 9.04 0.67 -3.70
N ALA A 35 9.16 1.50 -2.68
CA ALA A 35 10.13 2.57 -2.62
C ALA A 35 10.76 2.64 -1.24
N VAL A 36 11.97 3.18 -1.19
CA VAL A 36 12.70 3.46 0.05
C VAL A 36 13.11 4.92 0.07
N GLN A 37 13.11 5.52 1.27
CA GLN A 37 13.61 6.86 1.47
C GLN A 37 15.13 6.85 1.65
N CYS A 38 15.83 7.74 0.94
CA CYS A 38 17.25 7.98 1.15
C CYS A 38 17.49 8.69 2.49
N ALA A 39 18.29 8.10 3.37
CA ALA A 39 18.66 8.70 4.65
C ALA A 39 19.50 9.98 4.53
N LYS A 40 20.16 10.20 3.38
CA LYS A 40 21.00 11.39 3.13
C LYS A 40 20.23 12.59 2.60
N CYS A 41 19.35 12.38 1.61
CA CYS A 41 18.67 13.48 0.92
C CYS A 41 17.15 13.49 1.11
N GLY A 42 16.58 12.51 1.82
CA GLY A 42 15.14 12.41 2.09
C GLY A 42 14.29 12.02 0.88
N LYS A 43 14.87 11.90 -0.32
CA LYS A 43 14.16 11.55 -1.55
C LYS A 43 13.86 10.04 -1.60
N TYR A 44 12.74 9.70 -2.21
CA TYR A 44 12.33 8.32 -2.44
C TYR A 44 12.93 7.76 -3.72
N ARG A 45 13.18 6.45 -3.72
CA ARG A 45 13.74 5.70 -4.84
C ARG A 45 13.00 4.38 -5.02
N TYR A 46 12.69 4.07 -6.27
CA TYR A 46 12.08 2.80 -6.65
C TYR A 46 13.03 1.64 -6.35
N ILE A 47 12.45 0.57 -5.80
CA ILE A 47 13.14 -0.71 -5.68
C ILE A 47 12.64 -1.62 -6.81
N PRO A 48 13.53 -2.26 -7.58
CA PRO A 48 13.17 -2.96 -8.82
C PRO A 48 12.28 -4.18 -8.58
N ASP A 49 12.45 -4.84 -7.44
CA ASP A 49 11.65 -5.99 -7.05
C ASP A 49 11.43 -6.05 -5.55
N LYS A 50 10.49 -6.91 -5.17
CA LYS A 50 10.06 -7.09 -3.79
C LYS A 50 11.13 -7.73 -2.91
N THR A 51 11.97 -8.61 -3.45
CA THR A 51 13.02 -9.29 -2.68
C THR A 51 14.04 -8.29 -2.16
N HIS A 52 14.51 -7.39 -3.03
CA HIS A 52 15.38 -6.28 -2.62
C HIS A 52 14.71 -5.39 -1.57
N TYR A 53 13.42 -5.12 -1.73
CA TYR A 53 12.68 -4.31 -0.77
C TYR A 53 12.57 -4.99 0.60
N GLU A 54 12.33 -6.30 0.65
CA GLU A 54 12.25 -7.05 1.89
C GLU A 54 13.58 -7.04 2.66
N VAL A 55 14.71 -7.20 1.97
CA VAL A 55 16.06 -7.12 2.55
C VAL A 55 16.34 -5.73 3.09
N ILE A 56 16.01 -4.69 2.32
CA ILE A 56 16.18 -3.30 2.74
C ILE A 56 15.32 -3.03 3.99
N ARG A 57 14.03 -3.37 3.96
CA ARG A 57 13.09 -3.17 5.07
C ARG A 57 13.53 -3.89 6.35
N GLU A 58 14.02 -5.12 6.23
CA GLU A 58 14.54 -5.90 7.37
C GLU A 58 15.71 -5.19 8.05
N ASN A 59 16.62 -4.62 7.26
CA ASN A 59 17.88 -4.07 7.74
C ASN A 59 17.88 -2.53 7.87
N ILE A 60 16.80 -1.84 7.53
CA ILE A 60 16.78 -0.37 7.37
C ILE A 60 17.19 0.39 8.65
N HIS A 61 16.97 -0.19 9.83
CA HIS A 61 17.37 0.41 11.11
C HIS A 61 18.89 0.32 11.34
N GLN A 62 19.52 -0.78 10.92
CA GLN A 62 20.95 -1.03 11.10
C GLN A 62 21.77 -0.49 9.92
N LEU A 63 21.21 -0.59 8.72
CA LEU A 63 21.80 -0.18 7.46
C LEU A 63 20.86 0.80 6.74
N PRO A 64 20.92 2.10 7.08
CA PRO A 64 20.13 3.12 6.41
C PRO A 64 20.40 3.11 4.90
N TRP A 65 19.34 3.20 4.11
CA TRP A 65 19.45 3.19 2.67
C TRP A 65 19.85 4.57 2.13
N VAL A 66 20.76 4.62 1.15
CA VAL A 66 21.17 5.86 0.47
C VAL A 66 21.13 5.69 -1.04
N CYS A 67 21.03 6.78 -1.82
CA CYS A 67 20.87 6.70 -3.27
C CYS A 67 21.97 5.85 -3.97
N THR A 68 23.21 5.91 -3.50
CA THR A 68 24.30 5.10 -4.08
C THR A 68 24.12 3.59 -3.87
N SER A 69 23.29 3.16 -2.92
CA SER A 69 22.92 1.75 -2.75
C SER A 69 22.13 1.21 -3.95
N ALA A 70 21.53 2.08 -4.79
CA ALA A 70 20.86 1.68 -6.04
C ALA A 70 21.79 1.48 -7.24
N LEU A 71 23.08 1.81 -7.15
CA LEU A 71 24.02 1.66 -8.26
C LEU A 71 24.01 0.27 -8.95
N PRO A 72 23.81 -0.86 -8.24
CA PRO A 72 23.75 -2.18 -8.88
C PRO A 72 22.61 -2.34 -9.90
N TRP A 73 21.53 -1.55 -9.82
CA TRP A 73 20.38 -1.62 -10.73
C TRP A 73 20.03 -0.28 -11.40
N ASN A 74 20.60 0.83 -10.94
CA ASN A 74 20.46 2.16 -11.54
C ASN A 74 21.84 2.86 -11.51
N PRO A 75 22.60 2.81 -12.62
CA PRO A 75 23.94 3.40 -12.71
C PRO A 75 23.98 4.92 -12.49
N LEU A 76 22.85 5.61 -12.69
CA LEU A 76 22.74 7.06 -12.50
C LEU A 76 22.39 7.44 -11.05
N ALA A 77 22.15 6.47 -10.16
CA ALA A 77 21.60 6.73 -8.84
C ALA A 77 22.46 7.71 -8.02
N SER A 78 21.94 8.93 -7.84
CA SER A 78 22.52 9.99 -7.02
C SER A 78 21.45 10.71 -6.19
N CYS A 79 21.91 11.43 -5.15
CA CYS A 79 21.08 12.36 -4.40
C CYS A 79 20.66 13.58 -5.23
N ASP A 80 21.39 13.88 -6.31
CA ASP A 80 21.12 15.02 -7.19
C ASP A 80 19.98 14.75 -8.17
N ILE A 81 19.63 13.47 -8.37
CA ILE A 81 18.46 13.10 -9.18
C ILE A 81 17.18 13.56 -8.45
N PRO A 82 16.21 14.16 -9.16
CA PRO A 82 14.89 14.49 -8.61
C PRO A 82 14.17 13.30 -7.96
N ASP A 83 13.15 13.60 -7.16
CA ASP A 83 12.26 12.56 -6.62
C ASP A 83 11.12 12.31 -7.61
N GLU A 84 11.13 11.16 -8.26
CA GLU A 84 10.08 10.76 -9.22
C GLU A 84 8.84 10.15 -8.53
N ILE A 85 8.88 9.99 -7.20
CA ILE A 85 7.86 9.27 -6.43
C ILE A 85 7.04 10.21 -5.55
N ALA A 86 7.62 11.31 -5.06
CA ALA A 86 6.99 12.22 -4.11
C ALA A 86 5.59 12.72 -4.54
N GLU A 87 5.33 12.81 -5.84
CA GLU A 87 4.06 13.29 -6.40
C GLU A 87 3.14 12.16 -6.90
N ASN A 88 3.53 10.89 -6.76
CA ASN A 88 2.75 9.77 -7.29
C ASN A 88 1.71 9.27 -6.26
N PRO A 89 0.40 9.52 -6.46
CA PRO A 89 -0.64 9.11 -5.51
C PRO A 89 -0.81 7.58 -5.42
N LYS A 90 -0.23 6.82 -6.35
CA LYS A 90 -0.19 5.34 -6.29
C LYS A 90 0.92 4.84 -5.37
N PHE A 91 1.86 5.70 -5.00
CA PHE A 91 2.90 5.35 -4.06
C PHE A 91 2.45 5.56 -2.64
N LEU A 92 2.23 4.44 -1.98
CA LEU A 92 1.96 4.42 -0.57
C LEU A 92 3.27 4.43 0.20
N LEU A 93 3.87 5.62 0.21
CA LEU A 93 5.05 5.92 1.00
C LEU A 93 4.77 5.61 2.48
N ALA A 94 5.74 4.98 3.13
CA ALA A 94 5.72 4.70 4.58
C ALA A 94 4.58 3.78 5.08
N VAL A 95 3.91 3.00 4.23
CA VAL A 95 2.92 2.01 4.71
C VAL A 95 3.59 0.83 5.40
N ASP A 96 4.80 0.46 4.99
CA ASP A 96 5.45 -0.72 5.54
C ASP A 96 6.21 -0.43 6.83
N ARG A 97 6.13 -1.37 7.77
CA ARG A 97 6.82 -1.29 9.05
C ARG A 97 8.27 -1.74 8.88
N PRO A 98 9.25 -0.89 9.25
CA PRO A 98 10.67 -1.23 9.18
C PRO A 98 11.05 -2.32 10.19
N GLY A 99 12.12 -3.06 9.92
CA GLY A 99 12.68 -4.08 10.80
C GLY A 99 11.89 -5.39 10.87
N ILE A 100 10.89 -5.60 10.02
CA ILE A 100 10.23 -6.90 9.89
C ILE A 100 11.11 -7.77 8.96
N PRO A 101 11.45 -9.02 9.35
CA PRO A 101 12.29 -9.89 8.53
C PRO A 101 11.70 -10.19 7.15
N ALA A 102 12.56 -10.55 6.20
CA ALA A 102 12.15 -11.11 4.93
C ALA A 102 11.31 -12.39 5.13
N THR A 103 10.45 -12.68 4.16
CA THR A 103 9.68 -13.92 4.20
C THR A 103 10.57 -15.15 3.96
N PRO A 104 10.28 -16.31 4.60
CA PRO A 104 11.00 -17.54 4.30
C PRO A 104 10.89 -17.92 2.82
N PRO A 105 11.82 -18.72 2.27
CA PRO A 105 11.80 -19.12 0.86
C PRO A 105 10.43 -19.69 0.44
N GLY A 106 9.90 -19.17 -0.68
CA GLY A 106 8.62 -19.57 -1.25
C GLY A 106 7.39 -18.90 -0.64
N TRP A 107 7.51 -18.23 0.51
CA TRP A 107 6.42 -17.42 1.07
C TRP A 107 6.33 -16.07 0.37
N GLU A 108 5.14 -15.47 0.38
CA GLU A 108 4.89 -14.16 -0.19
C GLU A 108 4.23 -13.24 0.86
N ARG A 109 4.72 -12.01 1.04
CA ARG A 109 4.07 -11.01 1.89
C ARG A 109 3.39 -9.90 1.10
N SER A 110 2.10 -9.65 1.25
CA SER A 110 1.43 -8.51 0.58
C SER A 110 0.88 -7.50 1.58
N ILE A 111 0.75 -6.26 1.11
CA ILE A 111 0.09 -5.20 1.85
C ILE A 111 -1.15 -4.77 1.09
N HIS A 112 -2.28 -4.79 1.79
CA HIS A 112 -3.60 -4.48 1.26
C HIS A 112 -4.16 -3.27 1.99
N VAL A 113 -4.28 -2.19 1.26
CA VAL A 113 -5.01 -1.01 1.68
C VAL A 113 -6.50 -1.41 1.57
N ARG A 114 -7.31 -1.20 2.63
CA ARG A 114 -8.81 -1.31 2.62
C ARG A 114 -9.50 -0.29 1.69
N ALA A 115 -10.69 0.22 1.94
CA ALA A 115 -11.16 1.45 1.27
C ALA A 115 -11.78 2.34 2.34
N GLY A 116 -11.86 3.65 2.11
CA GLY A 116 -12.52 4.54 3.06
C GLY A 116 -12.01 5.98 3.00
N PRO A 117 -12.20 6.76 4.09
CA PRO A 117 -11.75 8.15 4.18
C PRO A 117 -10.37 8.31 4.85
N ASN A 118 -9.91 7.28 5.58
CA ASN A 118 -8.67 7.36 6.36
C ASN A 118 -7.41 7.23 5.50
N PRO A 119 -6.33 7.99 5.75
CA PRO A 119 -5.16 7.90 4.90
C PRO A 119 -4.55 6.48 4.89
N PRO A 120 -3.96 6.03 3.76
CA PRO A 120 -3.52 4.65 3.56
C PRO A 120 -2.62 4.08 4.67
N TRP A 121 -1.72 4.89 5.22
CA TRP A 121 -0.82 4.51 6.32
C TRP A 121 -1.53 4.06 7.60
N SER A 122 -2.78 4.48 7.80
CA SER A 122 -3.61 4.09 8.95
C SER A 122 -4.54 2.90 8.69
N SER A 123 -4.62 2.42 7.43
CA SER A 123 -5.67 1.49 7.00
C SER A 123 -5.19 0.37 6.08
N CYS A 124 -4.04 -0.23 6.40
CA CYS A 124 -3.50 -1.39 5.70
C CYS A 124 -3.59 -2.69 6.52
N ASN A 125 -3.84 -3.79 5.82
CA ASN A 125 -3.63 -5.15 6.32
C ASN A 125 -2.37 -5.74 5.68
N VAL A 126 -1.59 -6.47 6.46
CA VAL A 126 -0.48 -7.29 5.96
C VAL A 126 -0.95 -8.74 5.92
N TYR A 127 -0.67 -9.42 4.82
CA TYR A 127 -0.93 -10.84 4.68
C TYR A 127 0.33 -11.58 4.25
N PHE A 128 0.45 -12.82 4.69
CA PHE A 128 1.47 -13.75 4.25
C PHE A 128 0.79 -14.89 3.51
N PHE A 129 1.40 -15.38 2.44
CA PHE A 129 0.90 -16.52 1.68
C PHE A 129 1.95 -17.61 1.71
N ALA A 130 1.53 -18.81 2.13
CA ALA A 130 2.36 -20.00 2.05
C ALA A 130 2.82 -20.26 0.61
N PRO A 131 3.88 -21.04 0.34
CA PRO A 131 4.31 -21.39 -1.01
C PRO A 131 3.23 -22.04 -1.86
N ALA A 132 3.34 -21.88 -3.18
CA ALA A 132 2.40 -22.43 -4.17
C ALA A 132 2.15 -23.92 -3.93
N GLY A 133 0.89 -24.28 -3.68
CA GLY A 133 0.42 -25.66 -3.52
C GLY A 133 -0.94 -25.84 -4.21
N GLN A 134 -1.64 -26.93 -3.90
CA GLN A 134 -2.95 -27.23 -4.52
C GLN A 134 -4.09 -26.31 -4.03
N LEU A 135 -3.89 -25.60 -2.92
CA LEU A 135 -4.90 -24.71 -2.36
C LEU A 135 -4.90 -23.32 -3.02
N PRO A 136 -6.09 -22.70 -3.18
CA PRO A 136 -6.24 -21.30 -3.60
C PRO A 136 -5.46 -20.33 -2.71
N LYS A 137 -5.08 -19.16 -3.26
CA LYS A 137 -4.31 -18.13 -2.54
C LYS A 137 -5.03 -17.62 -1.27
N THR A 138 -6.37 -17.59 -1.26
CA THR A 138 -7.16 -17.20 -0.08
C THR A 138 -6.95 -18.14 1.10
N ASP A 139 -6.82 -19.43 0.82
CA ASP A 139 -6.78 -20.50 1.83
C ASP A 139 -5.39 -20.67 2.42
N ARG A 140 -4.39 -20.07 1.75
CA ARG A 140 -2.99 -20.04 2.18
C ARG A 140 -2.59 -18.73 2.86
N ARG A 141 -3.58 -17.88 3.17
CA ARG A 141 -3.38 -16.53 3.72
C ARG A 141 -3.27 -16.55 5.25
N MET A 142 -2.10 -16.21 5.77
CA MET A 142 -1.84 -15.95 7.18
C MET A 142 -1.82 -14.44 7.48
N ARG A 143 -2.10 -14.05 8.71
CA ARG A 143 -2.17 -12.64 9.13
C ARG A 143 -0.96 -12.18 9.94
N THR A 144 -0.17 -13.09 10.50
CA THR A 144 0.97 -12.72 11.34
C THR A 144 2.25 -13.41 10.89
N PHE A 145 3.39 -12.77 11.16
CA PHE A 145 4.70 -13.35 10.85
C PHE A 145 4.99 -14.59 11.71
N LYS A 146 4.44 -14.66 12.94
CA LYS A 146 4.57 -15.81 13.83
C LYS A 146 3.96 -17.09 13.23
N ASP A 147 2.96 -16.95 12.37
CA ASP A 147 2.31 -18.08 11.70
C ASP A 147 3.19 -18.70 10.60
N ILE A 148 4.33 -18.07 10.27
CA ILE A 148 5.21 -18.45 9.16
C ILE A 148 6.68 -18.62 9.57
N SER A 149 7.09 -18.06 10.72
CA SER A 149 8.40 -18.27 11.32
C SER A 149 8.38 -19.54 12.18
N MET A 150 8.94 -20.63 11.66
CA MET A 150 9.23 -21.85 12.44
C MET A 150 10.53 -21.68 13.23
#